data_AF-A0A2S6CPB0-F1
#
_entry.id   AF-A0A2S6CPB0-F1
#
_cell.length_a   1.000
_cell.length_b   1.000
_cell.length_c   1.000
_cell.angle_alpha   90.00
_cell.angle_beta   90.00
_cell.angle_gamma   90.00
#
_symmetry.space_group_name_H-M   'P 1'
#
loop_
_entity.id
_entity.type
_entity.pdbx_description
1 polymer ?
#
loop_
_entity_poly.entity_id
_entity_poly.type
_entity_poly.pdbx_seq_one_letter_code
_entity_poly.pdbx_strand_id
1 'polypeptide(L)'
;MASLLILPLYFIPLISAEILLDSAATALPGETTEEVTTWIQAHPTLRPRQGEKLFVSKSDTAAQRFTFQASVLPPGKVTFTKDRSTIRTERMTMFDAVNGITIPRLEESLRVIYGLDVYQDYNDAQIVYQYPNQSAINTARLAKTPIREALQGELRIGDRYAYWVEIAQPKQGKAVNQKVFS
;
A
#
# COMPACT_ATOMS: atom_id res chain seq x y z
N MET A 1 -10.35 -61.39 42.51
CA MET A 1 -9.96 -60.81 41.21
C MET A 1 -10.41 -59.36 41.20
N ALA A 2 -9.49 -58.42 41.38
CA ALA A 2 -9.77 -56.98 41.32
C ALA A 2 -8.80 -56.38 40.28
N SER A 3 -9.37 -55.80 39.23
CA SER A 3 -8.63 -55.21 38.11
C SER A 3 -8.32 -53.76 38.44
N LEU A 4 -7.04 -53.40 38.53
CA LEU A 4 -6.57 -52.03 38.76
C LEU A 4 -6.53 -51.30 37.42
N LEU A 5 -7.41 -50.31 37.23
CA LEU A 5 -7.39 -49.44 36.05
C LEU A 5 -6.26 -48.40 36.20
N ILE A 6 -5.26 -48.50 35.34
CA ILE A 6 -4.17 -47.53 35.17
C ILE A 6 -4.68 -46.43 34.22
N LEU A 7 -4.72 -45.19 34.67
CA LEU A 7 -5.12 -44.02 33.90
C LEU A 7 -3.85 -43.37 33.29
N PRO A 8 -3.73 -43.19 31.97
CA PRO A 8 -2.56 -42.54 31.38
C PRO A 8 -2.71 -41.02 31.47
N LEU A 9 -1.78 -40.38 32.19
CA LEU A 9 -1.63 -38.94 32.25
C LEU A 9 -1.08 -38.45 30.89
N TYR A 10 -1.94 -37.89 30.04
CA TYR A 10 -1.53 -37.29 28.77
C TYR A 10 -0.75 -35.99 29.05
N PHE A 11 0.58 -36.05 28.88
CA PHE A 11 1.44 -34.89 28.73
C PHE A 11 1.09 -34.20 27.40
N ILE A 12 0.35 -33.09 27.46
CA ILE A 12 0.22 -32.17 26.33
C ILE A 12 1.48 -31.28 26.36
N PRO A 13 2.37 -31.34 25.36
CA PRO A 13 3.45 -30.37 25.26
C PRO A 13 2.82 -29.02 24.91
N LEU A 14 3.05 -28.08 25.81
CA LEU A 14 2.77 -26.65 25.74
C LEU A 14 3.23 -26.13 24.37
N ILE A 15 2.27 -25.79 23.50
CA ILE A 15 2.54 -25.09 22.25
C ILE A 15 3.15 -23.75 22.64
N SER A 16 4.45 -23.60 22.38
CA SER A 16 5.12 -22.31 22.37
C SER A 16 4.46 -21.46 21.30
N ALA A 17 3.43 -20.72 21.69
CA ALA A 17 2.97 -19.57 20.94
C ALA A 17 4.12 -18.56 21.00
N GLU A 18 4.99 -18.61 19.99
CA GLU A 18 5.80 -17.45 19.65
C GLU A 18 4.81 -16.36 19.24
N ILE A 19 4.48 -15.53 20.22
CA ILE A 19 3.73 -14.32 20.04
C ILE A 19 4.61 -13.42 19.17
N LEU A 20 4.38 -13.48 17.85
CA LEU A 20 4.71 -12.42 16.90
C LEU A 20 3.86 -11.20 17.29
N LEU A 21 4.24 -10.52 18.37
CA LEU A 21 3.87 -9.14 18.62
C LEU A 21 4.74 -8.29 17.70
N ASP A 22 4.48 -8.39 16.39
CA ASP A 22 4.77 -7.30 15.49
C ASP A 22 3.71 -6.26 15.84
N SER A 23 4.09 -5.22 16.59
CA SER A 23 3.17 -4.16 16.99
C SER A 23 2.55 -3.61 15.71
N ALA A 24 1.27 -3.90 15.51
CA ALA A 24 0.49 -3.41 14.38
C ALA A 24 0.71 -1.90 14.27
N ALA A 25 1.08 -1.49 13.07
CA ALA A 25 1.40 -0.12 12.77
C ALA A 25 0.25 0.82 13.16
N THR A 26 0.52 1.78 14.03
CA THR A 26 0.05 3.15 13.80
C THR A 26 0.76 3.56 12.52
N ALA A 27 0.08 3.42 11.39
CA ALA A 27 0.54 3.95 10.12
C ALA A 27 -0.52 4.93 9.66
N LEU A 28 -0.09 5.97 8.92
CA LEU A 28 -0.85 6.79 7.97
C LEU A 28 -1.06 8.26 8.36
N PRO A 29 -1.55 9.11 7.42
CA PRO A 29 -1.68 10.55 7.61
C PRO A 29 -2.41 10.94 8.90
N GLY A 30 -1.86 11.95 9.58
CA GLY A 30 -2.29 12.38 10.92
C GLY A 30 -1.22 12.14 11.97
N GLU A 31 -0.29 11.23 11.75
CA GLU A 31 0.82 10.93 12.65
C GLU A 31 1.99 11.90 12.55
N THR A 32 2.81 11.92 13.60
CA THR A 32 4.00 12.78 13.61
C THR A 32 5.08 12.26 12.66
N THR A 33 5.90 13.17 12.15
CA THR A 33 7.05 12.81 11.31
C THR A 33 8.04 11.88 12.01
N GLU A 34 8.13 11.95 13.34
CA GLU A 34 9.02 11.11 14.14
C GLU A 34 8.49 9.68 14.28
N GLU A 35 7.19 9.52 14.58
CA GLU A 35 6.51 8.22 14.61
C GLU A 35 6.62 7.53 13.25
N VAL A 36 6.26 8.24 12.18
CA VAL A 36 6.32 7.68 10.82
C VAL A 36 7.76 7.35 10.40
N THR A 37 8.74 8.16 10.78
CA THR A 37 10.15 7.84 10.49
C THR A 37 10.60 6.58 11.24
N THR A 38 10.20 6.44 12.51
CA THR A 38 10.53 5.27 13.34
C THR A 38 9.88 4.01 12.78
N TRP A 39 8.61 4.10 12.41
CA TRP A 39 7.87 3.03 11.76
C TRP A 39 8.53 2.59 10.43
N ILE A 40 8.86 3.52 9.53
CA ILE A 40 9.57 3.23 8.27
C ILE A 40 10.91 2.52 8.53
N GLN A 41 11.65 2.94 9.57
CA GLN A 41 12.93 2.34 9.93
C GLN A 41 12.81 0.90 10.43
N ALA A 42 11.75 0.61 11.19
CA ALA A 42 11.47 -0.72 11.72
C ALA A 42 10.83 -1.65 10.67
N HIS A 43 10.14 -1.10 9.68
CA HIS A 43 9.36 -1.87 8.72
C HIS A 43 10.25 -2.68 7.75
N PRO A 44 10.11 -4.03 7.66
CA PRO A 44 10.97 -4.88 6.82
C PRO A 44 11.01 -4.46 5.34
N THR A 45 9.85 -4.18 4.75
CA THR A 45 9.70 -3.75 3.35
C THR A 45 10.15 -2.30 3.09
N LEU A 46 9.96 -1.38 4.05
CA LEU A 46 10.25 0.04 3.88
C LEU A 46 11.60 0.48 4.46
N ARG A 47 12.35 -0.43 5.09
CA ARG A 47 13.60 -0.11 5.78
C ARG A 47 14.52 0.78 4.92
N PRO A 48 14.82 2.02 5.31
CA PRO A 48 15.51 2.99 4.46
C PRO A 48 16.97 2.61 4.22
N ARG A 49 17.51 2.97 3.06
CA ARG A 49 18.96 2.99 2.79
C ARG A 49 19.60 4.22 3.42
N GLN A 50 20.93 4.28 3.42
CA GLN A 50 21.64 5.46 3.90
C GLN A 50 21.19 6.71 3.11
N GLY A 51 20.75 7.74 3.84
CA GLY A 51 20.22 8.98 3.26
C GLY A 51 18.71 8.98 2.99
N GLU A 52 18.04 7.84 3.05
CA GLU A 52 16.58 7.74 2.98
C GLU A 52 15.94 7.97 4.36
N LYS A 53 14.74 8.57 4.37
CA LYS A 53 13.92 8.80 5.57
C LYS A 53 12.45 8.58 5.21
N LEU A 54 11.69 9.67 5.05
CA LEU A 54 10.28 9.63 4.62
C LEU A 54 10.09 9.24 3.15
N PHE A 55 11.17 9.24 2.36
CA PHE A 55 11.18 8.71 0.99
C PHE A 55 12.09 7.49 0.95
N VAL A 56 11.53 6.38 0.47
CA VAL A 56 12.20 5.09 0.36
C VAL A 56 12.06 4.60 -1.08
N SER A 57 13.18 4.20 -1.68
CA SER A 57 13.20 3.66 -3.03
C SER A 57 13.88 2.29 -3.06
N LYS A 58 13.17 1.30 -3.59
CA LYS A 58 13.65 -0.06 -3.81
C LYS A 58 13.63 -0.36 -5.30
N SER A 59 14.70 -1.00 -5.78
CA SER A 59 14.82 -1.40 -7.16
C SER A 59 15.67 -2.66 -7.20
N ASP A 60 15.09 -3.71 -7.76
CA ASP A 60 15.79 -4.98 -8.04
C ASP A 60 16.45 -4.91 -9.42
N THR A 61 15.74 -4.31 -10.39
CA THR A 61 16.27 -3.99 -11.73
C THR A 61 15.70 -2.66 -12.24
N ALA A 62 16.21 -2.16 -13.36
CA ALA A 62 15.58 -1.00 -14.03
C ALA A 62 14.12 -1.28 -14.46
N ALA A 63 13.74 -2.56 -14.60
CA ALA A 63 12.40 -2.98 -14.99
C ALA A 63 11.47 -3.21 -13.79
N GLN A 64 11.98 -3.21 -12.55
CA GLN A 64 11.24 -3.48 -11.32
C GLN A 64 11.61 -2.49 -10.22
N ARG A 65 10.66 -1.62 -9.87
CA ARG A 65 10.87 -0.54 -8.90
C ARG A 65 9.68 -0.41 -7.97
N PHE A 66 9.98 -0.09 -6.73
CA PHE A 66 9.03 0.27 -5.70
C PHE A 66 9.48 1.56 -5.05
N THR A 67 8.58 2.50 -4.84
CA THR A 67 8.86 3.69 -4.03
C THR A 67 7.74 3.93 -3.04
N PHE A 68 8.12 4.30 -1.82
CA PHE A 68 7.23 4.77 -0.79
C PHE A 68 7.63 6.20 -0.40
N GLN A 69 6.63 7.07 -0.23
CA GLN A 69 6.86 8.45 0.16
C GLN A 69 5.80 8.89 1.17
N ALA A 70 6.22 9.28 2.36
CA ALA A 70 5.42 10.05 3.31
C ALA A 70 5.75 11.55 3.18
N SER A 71 4.74 12.41 3.29
CA SER A 71 4.89 13.85 3.07
C SER A 71 4.03 14.65 4.04
N VAL A 72 4.61 15.74 4.55
CA VAL A 72 3.93 16.76 5.38
C VAL A 72 3.14 17.78 4.55
N LEU A 73 3.25 17.71 3.23
CA LEU A 73 2.51 18.58 2.32
C LEU A 73 1.13 17.97 2.04
N PRO A 74 0.06 18.78 2.03
CA PRO A 74 -1.26 18.30 1.63
C PRO A 74 -1.27 17.98 0.12
N PRO A 75 -2.23 17.16 -0.35
CA PRO A 75 -2.29 16.78 -1.74
C PRO A 75 -2.50 18.01 -2.64
N GLY A 76 -1.77 18.07 -3.76
CA GLY A 76 -1.88 19.15 -4.75
C GLY A 76 -1.24 20.49 -4.37
N LYS A 77 -0.58 20.63 -3.22
CA LYS A 77 0.14 21.86 -2.84
C LYS A 77 1.65 21.65 -2.79
N VAL A 78 2.39 22.61 -3.35
CA VAL A 78 3.86 22.69 -3.27
C VAL A 78 4.31 23.79 -2.30
N THR A 79 3.37 24.55 -1.72
CA THR A 79 3.66 25.66 -0.81
C THR A 79 4.00 25.19 0.60
N PHE A 80 4.85 25.94 1.29
CA PHE A 80 5.26 25.67 2.66
C PHE A 80 4.07 25.61 3.62
N THR A 81 3.81 24.43 4.19
CA THR A 81 2.92 24.27 5.34
C THR A 81 3.64 24.78 6.60
N LYS A 82 2.95 25.58 7.42
CA LYS A 82 3.46 26.12 8.70
C LYS A 82 3.71 25.01 9.73
N ASP A 83 2.91 23.95 9.65
CA ASP A 83 3.04 22.72 10.40
C ASP A 83 3.69 21.66 9.50
N ARG A 84 4.90 21.24 9.90
CA ARG A 84 5.68 20.16 9.27
C ARG A 84 5.90 19.00 10.23
N SER A 85 5.19 18.97 11.35
CA SER A 85 5.30 17.92 12.35
C SER A 85 4.46 16.70 12.01
N THR A 86 3.48 16.84 11.10
CA THR A 86 2.48 15.80 10.82
C THR A 86 2.50 15.38 9.36
N ILE A 87 2.47 14.06 9.10
CA ILE A 87 2.31 13.50 7.77
C ILE A 87 0.87 13.73 7.29
N ARG A 88 0.72 14.22 6.06
CA ARG A 88 -0.58 14.59 5.46
C ARG A 88 -0.94 13.76 4.25
N THR A 89 0.05 13.20 3.58
CA THR A 89 -0.16 12.36 2.41
C THR A 89 0.92 11.31 2.33
N GLU A 90 0.55 10.18 1.77
CA GLU A 90 1.47 9.13 1.42
C GLU A 90 1.34 8.76 -0.05
N ARG A 91 2.40 8.19 -0.61
CA ARG A 91 2.41 7.68 -1.97
C ARG A 91 3.20 6.40 -2.04
N MET A 92 2.53 5.33 -2.45
CA MET A 92 3.17 4.10 -2.89
C MET A 92 3.19 4.07 -4.42
N THR A 93 4.28 3.64 -5.03
CA THR A 93 4.37 3.43 -6.48
C THR A 93 5.05 2.11 -6.76
N MET A 94 4.44 1.29 -7.61
CA MET A 94 4.96 0.00 -8.06
C MET A 94 5.12 -0.01 -9.57
N PHE A 95 6.29 -0.43 -10.04
CA PHE A 95 6.59 -0.57 -11.44
C PHE A 95 7.17 -1.96 -11.71
N ASP A 96 6.57 -2.70 -12.64
CA ASP A 96 7.10 -4.00 -13.07
C ASP A 96 6.81 -4.21 -14.55
N ALA A 97 7.82 -3.99 -15.39
CA ALA A 97 7.73 -4.19 -16.84
C ALA A 97 7.89 -5.65 -17.27
N VAL A 98 8.36 -6.53 -16.38
CA VAL A 98 8.59 -7.96 -16.69
C VAL A 98 7.32 -8.76 -16.43
N ASN A 99 6.82 -8.69 -15.21
CA ASN A 99 5.69 -9.49 -14.76
C ASN A 99 4.37 -8.73 -14.86
N GLY A 100 4.42 -7.40 -14.96
CA GLY A 100 3.26 -6.55 -14.73
C GLY A 100 2.87 -6.44 -13.26
N ILE A 101 2.06 -5.44 -12.97
CA ILE A 101 1.36 -5.26 -11.71
C ILE A 101 -0.12 -5.62 -11.94
N THR A 102 -0.72 -6.28 -10.96
CA THR A 102 -2.14 -6.63 -10.95
C THR A 102 -2.80 -6.00 -9.73
N ILE A 103 -4.13 -5.83 -9.75
CA ILE A 103 -4.88 -5.36 -8.57
C ILE A 103 -4.59 -6.22 -7.32
N PRO A 104 -4.64 -7.57 -7.37
CA PRO A 104 -4.34 -8.38 -6.19
C PRO A 104 -2.93 -8.18 -5.64
N ARG A 105 -1.94 -7.91 -6.51
CA ARG A 105 -0.56 -7.62 -6.08
C ARG A 105 -0.47 -6.26 -5.37
N LEU A 106 -1.27 -5.29 -5.79
CA LEU A 106 -1.38 -4.00 -5.11
C LEU A 106 -1.95 -4.15 -3.72
N GLU A 107 -3.08 -4.85 -3.65
CA GLU A 107 -3.83 -5.15 -2.44
C GLU A 107 -2.97 -5.88 -1.42
N GLU A 108 -2.23 -6.89 -1.86
CA GLU A 108 -1.25 -7.58 -1.02
C GLU A 108 -0.13 -6.65 -0.54
N SER A 109 0.32 -5.72 -1.39
CA SER A 109 1.34 -4.74 -0.99
C SER A 109 0.80 -3.76 0.06
N LEU A 110 -0.46 -3.32 -0.06
CA LEU A 110 -1.13 -2.51 0.97
C LEU A 110 -1.20 -3.26 2.29
N ARG A 111 -1.60 -4.53 2.26
CA ARG A 111 -1.69 -5.38 3.45
C ARG A 111 -0.33 -5.58 4.12
N VAL A 112 0.72 -5.82 3.33
CA VAL A 112 2.08 -6.03 3.84
C VAL A 112 2.68 -4.75 4.42
N ILE A 113 2.40 -3.60 3.82
CA ILE A 113 2.99 -2.32 4.25
C ILE A 113 2.22 -1.73 5.43
N TYR A 114 0.89 -1.67 5.34
CA TYR A 114 0.08 -0.93 6.30
C TYR A 114 -0.65 -1.82 7.30
N GLY A 115 -0.59 -3.14 7.13
CA GLY A 115 -1.29 -4.10 7.97
C GLY A 115 -2.75 -4.31 7.56
N LEU A 116 -3.46 -5.07 8.39
CA LEU A 116 -4.81 -5.56 8.09
C LEU A 116 -5.86 -4.46 8.13
N ASP A 117 -5.80 -3.54 9.08
CA ASP A 117 -6.81 -2.50 9.29
C ASP A 117 -6.97 -1.59 8.06
N VAL A 118 -5.84 -1.23 7.45
CA VAL A 118 -5.78 -0.29 6.32
C VAL A 118 -6.15 -0.99 5.02
N TYR A 119 -5.75 -2.27 4.92
CA TYR A 119 -6.19 -3.13 3.85
C TYR A 119 -7.71 -3.30 3.86
N GLN A 120 -8.32 -3.48 5.04
CA GLN A 120 -9.77 -3.55 5.19
C GLN A 120 -10.45 -2.22 4.87
N ASP A 121 -9.95 -1.10 5.41
CA ASP A 121 -10.47 0.24 5.09
C ASP A 121 -10.45 0.52 3.57
N TYR A 122 -9.36 0.15 2.88
CA TYR A 122 -9.25 0.24 1.43
C TYR A 122 -10.25 -0.67 0.68
N ASN A 123 -10.42 -1.90 1.16
CA ASN A 123 -11.26 -2.90 0.52
C ASN A 123 -12.75 -2.54 0.65
N ASP A 124 -13.14 -1.97 1.79
CA ASP A 124 -14.51 -1.58 2.08
C ASP A 124 -14.81 -0.14 1.61
N ALA A 125 -13.79 0.61 1.19
CA ALA A 125 -13.91 1.97 0.69
C ALA A 125 -14.82 2.08 -0.55
N GLN A 126 -15.71 3.06 -0.53
CA GLN A 126 -16.62 3.33 -1.63
C GLN A 126 -15.89 4.05 -2.76
N ILE A 127 -15.97 3.53 -3.99
CA ILE A 127 -15.53 4.25 -5.20
C ILE A 127 -16.47 5.44 -5.43
N VAL A 128 -15.94 6.65 -5.32
CA VAL A 128 -16.69 7.91 -5.55
C VAL A 128 -16.37 8.55 -6.90
N TYR A 129 -15.25 8.18 -7.52
CA TYR A 129 -14.88 8.64 -8.85
C TYR A 129 -14.01 7.61 -9.55
N GLN A 130 -14.22 7.43 -10.87
CA GLN A 130 -13.42 6.54 -11.70
C GLN A 130 -13.17 7.20 -13.06
N TYR A 131 -11.98 7.03 -13.60
CA TYR A 131 -11.61 7.54 -14.92
C TYR A 131 -10.70 6.57 -15.67
N PRO A 132 -10.64 6.67 -17.02
CA PRO A 132 -11.47 7.50 -17.88
C PRO A 132 -12.88 6.94 -18.01
N ASN A 133 -13.89 7.80 -18.05
CA ASN A 133 -15.25 7.39 -18.43
C ASN A 133 -15.35 7.12 -19.96
N GLN A 134 -16.42 6.48 -20.41
CA GLN A 134 -16.59 6.09 -21.82
C GLN A 134 -16.45 7.26 -22.80
N SER A 135 -16.89 8.47 -22.39
CA SER A 135 -16.73 9.68 -23.20
C SER A 135 -15.24 10.06 -23.35
N ALA A 136 -14.49 10.07 -22.25
CA ALA A 136 -13.05 10.33 -22.27
C ALA A 136 -12.26 9.28 -23.07
N ILE A 137 -12.67 8.01 -23.04
CA ILE A 137 -12.10 6.94 -23.88
C ILE A 137 -12.31 7.25 -25.36
N ASN A 138 -13.54 7.61 -25.75
CA ASN A 138 -13.87 7.93 -27.14
C ASN A 138 -13.08 9.16 -27.63
N THR A 139 -12.98 10.20 -26.81
CA THR A 139 -12.16 11.39 -27.11
C THR A 139 -10.67 11.04 -27.25
N ALA A 140 -10.12 10.22 -26.34
CA ALA A 140 -8.72 9.81 -26.39
C ALA A 140 -8.38 9.00 -27.66
N ARG A 141 -9.32 8.18 -28.14
CA ARG A 141 -9.20 7.43 -29.40
C ARG A 141 -9.18 8.38 -30.60
N LEU A 142 -10.10 9.33 -30.66
CA LEU A 142 -10.16 10.34 -31.72
C LEU A 142 -8.88 11.20 -31.74
N ALA A 143 -8.38 11.56 -30.56
CA ALA A 143 -7.16 12.34 -30.38
C ALA A 143 -5.86 11.53 -30.55
N LYS A 144 -5.93 10.20 -30.80
CA LYS A 144 -4.77 9.29 -30.90
C LYS A 144 -3.81 9.38 -29.71
N THR A 145 -4.35 9.51 -28.49
CA THR A 145 -3.58 9.54 -27.24
C THR A 145 -3.76 8.24 -26.45
N PRO A 146 -3.12 7.12 -26.86
CA PRO A 146 -3.35 5.80 -26.27
C PRO A 146 -2.97 5.71 -24.78
N ILE A 147 -2.04 6.55 -24.30
CA ILE A 147 -1.68 6.61 -22.87
C ILE A 147 -2.85 7.08 -22.01
N ARG A 148 -3.67 8.03 -22.50
CA ARG A 148 -4.85 8.53 -21.76
C ARG A 148 -5.98 7.51 -21.70
N GLU A 149 -6.04 6.62 -22.68
CA GLU A 149 -6.96 5.50 -22.68
C GLU A 149 -6.49 4.36 -21.75
N ALA A 150 -5.18 4.20 -21.59
CA ALA A 150 -4.57 3.15 -20.80
C ALA A 150 -4.46 3.47 -19.30
N LEU A 151 -4.47 4.75 -18.92
CA LEU A 151 -4.43 5.16 -17.51
C LEU A 151 -5.82 5.05 -16.91
N GLN A 152 -6.02 4.08 -16.02
CA GLN A 152 -7.25 3.94 -15.24
C GLN A 152 -6.98 4.43 -13.82
N GLY A 153 -7.95 5.10 -13.21
CA GLY A 153 -7.83 5.53 -11.84
C GLY A 153 -9.16 5.56 -11.10
N GLU A 154 -9.07 5.36 -9.79
CA GLU A 154 -10.19 5.31 -8.87
C GLU A 154 -9.88 6.18 -7.66
N LEU A 155 -10.86 7.00 -7.28
CA LEU A 155 -10.91 7.64 -5.98
C LEU A 155 -11.90 6.86 -5.11
N ARG A 156 -11.40 6.35 -3.99
CA ARG A 156 -12.18 5.61 -3.00
C ARG A 156 -12.17 6.38 -1.69
N ILE A 157 -13.26 6.29 -0.94
CA ILE A 157 -13.37 6.87 0.41
C ILE A 157 -13.69 5.75 1.39
N GLY A 158 -12.74 5.46 2.28
CA GLY A 158 -12.92 4.58 3.43
C GLY A 158 -13.38 5.35 4.66
N ASP A 159 -13.48 4.65 5.78
CA ASP A 159 -13.82 5.23 7.08
C ASP A 159 -12.65 6.02 7.67
N ARG A 160 -11.40 5.62 7.35
CA ARG A 160 -10.18 6.25 7.86
C ARG A 160 -9.51 7.14 6.82
N TYR A 161 -9.35 6.66 5.59
CA TYR A 161 -8.59 7.36 4.55
C TYR A 161 -9.35 7.48 3.22
N ALA A 162 -8.91 8.44 2.41
CA ALA A 162 -9.28 8.48 1.01
C ALA A 162 -8.15 7.88 0.18
N TYR A 163 -8.48 7.01 -0.75
CA TYR A 163 -7.51 6.29 -1.57
C TYR A 163 -7.60 6.74 -3.01
N TRP A 164 -6.52 7.27 -3.56
CA TRP A 164 -6.41 7.48 -5.00
C TRP A 164 -5.51 6.40 -5.60
N VAL A 165 -6.12 5.49 -6.35
CA VAL A 165 -5.43 4.42 -7.08
C VAL A 165 -5.30 4.80 -8.55
N GLU A 166 -4.11 4.72 -9.11
CA GLU A 166 -3.87 4.86 -10.55
C GLU A 166 -3.16 3.63 -11.09
N ILE A 167 -3.56 3.17 -12.28
CA ILE A 167 -3.03 1.98 -12.93
C ILE A 167 -2.86 2.27 -14.43
N ALA A 168 -1.62 2.17 -14.91
CA ALA A 168 -1.35 2.29 -16.34
C ALA A 168 -1.37 0.90 -16.99
N GLN A 169 -2.51 0.54 -17.59
CA GLN A 169 -2.69 -0.72 -18.30
C GLN A 169 -2.91 -0.51 -19.82
N PRO A 170 -1.91 -0.83 -20.66
CA PRO A 170 -2.08 -0.78 -22.11
C PRO A 170 -3.07 -1.86 -22.58
N LYS A 171 -3.80 -1.60 -23.68
CA LYS A 171 -4.87 -2.45 -24.24
C LYS A 171 -4.55 -3.94 -24.40
N GLN A 172 -3.29 -4.28 -24.59
CA GLN A 172 -2.82 -5.63 -24.93
C GLN A 172 -1.79 -6.15 -23.92
N GLY A 173 -1.67 -5.51 -22.75
CA GLY A 173 -0.59 -5.78 -21.81
C GLY A 173 -1.00 -5.74 -20.35
N LYS A 174 -0.05 -6.13 -19.51
CA LYS A 174 -0.18 -6.09 -18.05
C LYS A 174 0.04 -4.65 -17.57
N ALA A 175 -0.54 -4.27 -16.44
CA ALA A 175 -0.28 -2.93 -15.93
C ALA A 175 1.20 -2.79 -15.59
N VAL A 176 1.81 -1.66 -15.93
CA VAL A 176 3.26 -1.49 -15.77
C VAL A 176 3.58 -0.59 -14.58
N ASN A 177 2.63 0.28 -14.21
CA ASN A 177 2.79 1.22 -13.10
C ASN A 177 1.49 1.30 -12.30
N GLN A 178 1.62 1.35 -10.99
CA GLN A 178 0.52 1.64 -10.08
C GLN A 178 0.92 2.66 -9.02
N LYS A 179 -0.01 3.53 -8.65
CA LYS A 179 0.17 4.51 -7.57
C LYS A 179 -1.00 4.45 -6.62
N VAL A 180 -0.73 4.56 -5.33
CA VAL A 180 -1.75 4.76 -4.29
C VAL A 180 -1.38 5.99 -3.50
N PHE A 181 -2.35 6.87 -3.27
CA PHE A 181 -2.26 7.96 -2.32
C PHE A 181 -3.28 7.77 -1.20
N SER A 182 -2.81 7.91 0.03
CA SER A 182 -3.61 7.96 1.25
C SER A 182 -3.42 9.30 1.96
#